data_AF-A0A4Y2NER6-F1
#
_entry.id   AF-A0A4Y2NER6-F1
#
_cell.length_a   1.000
_cell.length_b   1.000
_cell.length_c   1.000
_cell.angle_alpha   90.00
_cell.angle_beta   90.00
_cell.angle_gamma   90.00
#
_symmetry.space_group_name_H-M   'P 1'
#
loop_
_entity.id
_entity.type
_entity.pdbx_description
1 polymer ?
#
loop_
_entity_poly.entity_id
_entity_poly.type
_entity_poly.pdbx_seq_one_letter_code
_entity_poly.pdbx_strand_id
1 'polypeptide(L)' 'MFKVSSLQLIGNADGNYEVTIMTKAILHFDGMVHWKPPAIYKSSCLMDVEYFPFDEQTCFMKFGSWTYDGYTV' A
#
# COMPACT_ATOMS: atom_id res chain seq x y z
N MET A 1 -8.94 11.41 15.55
CA MET A 1 -9.11 10.30 14.58
C MET A 1 -7.81 9.51 14.57
N PHE A 2 -7.79 8.30 15.17
CA PHE A 2 -6.57 7.49 15.21
C PHE A 2 -6.31 6.87 13.84
N LYS A 3 -5.16 7.17 13.24
CA LYS A 3 -4.70 6.55 11.99
C LYS A 3 -4.01 5.23 12.38
N VAL A 4 -4.65 4.10 12.12
CA VAL A 4 -4.20 2.77 12.59
C VAL A 4 -3.10 2.19 11.68
N SER A 5 -2.97 2.67 10.44
CA SER A 5 -1.87 2.32 9.54
C SER A 5 -1.39 3.54 8.76
N SER A 6 -0.08 3.59 8.63
CA SER A 6 0.71 4.58 7.90
C SER A 6 1.44 3.92 6.72
N LEU A 7 0.98 2.74 6.29
CA LEU A 7 1.55 1.98 5.20
C LEU A 7 1.20 2.63 3.85
N GLN A 8 2.22 2.83 3.03
CA GLN A 8 2.17 3.57 1.79
C GLN A 8 2.94 2.81 0.72
N LEU A 9 2.41 2.83 -0.51
CA LEU A 9 3.14 2.33 -1.66
C LEU A 9 4.24 3.36 -2.03
N ILE A 10 5.46 2.89 -2.28
CA ILE A 10 6.62 3.70 -2.66
C ILE A 10 6.78 3.59 -4.18
N GLY A 11 6.87 4.73 -4.88
CA GLY A 11 6.90 4.76 -6.35
C GLY A 11 5.51 4.78 -6.99
N ASN A 12 4.55 5.48 -6.36
CA ASN A 12 3.20 5.66 -6.91
C ASN A 12 3.27 6.42 -8.25
N ALA A 13 2.51 5.95 -9.24
CA ALA A 13 2.36 6.66 -10.51
C ALA A 13 1.43 7.88 -10.41
N ASP A 14 0.49 7.86 -9.46
CA ASP A 14 -0.64 8.81 -9.38
C ASP A 14 -0.46 9.91 -8.32
N GLY A 15 0.62 9.90 -7.55
CA GLY A 15 0.91 10.88 -6.48
C GLY A 15 -0.06 10.88 -5.29
N ASN A 16 -1.27 10.34 -5.43
CA ASN A 16 -2.25 10.18 -4.38
C ASN A 16 -2.02 8.87 -3.63
N TYR A 17 -1.67 8.98 -2.35
CA TYR A 17 -1.24 7.88 -1.51
C TYR A 17 -2.27 7.44 -0.48
N GLU A 18 -3.48 7.98 -0.57
CA GLU A 18 -4.44 7.88 0.50
C GLU A 18 -5.36 6.68 0.30
N VAL A 19 -5.42 5.83 1.33
CA VAL A 19 -6.60 5.03 1.66
C VAL A 19 -7.77 6.01 1.73
N THR A 20 -8.44 6.24 0.61
CA THR A 20 -9.41 7.34 0.44
C THR A 20 -10.71 7.06 1.20
N ILE A 21 -10.86 5.83 1.70
CA ILE A 21 -12.02 5.35 2.43
C ILE A 21 -11.56 4.90 3.83
N MET A 22 -11.76 5.78 4.80
CA MET A 22 -11.52 5.46 6.21
C MET A 22 -12.59 4.47 6.68
N THR A 23 -12.17 3.27 7.09
CA THR A 23 -13.05 2.21 7.62
C THR A 23 -12.80 1.99 9.11
N LYS A 24 -13.80 1.46 9.82
CA LYS A 24 -13.67 1.11 11.24
C LYS A 24 -12.75 -0.11 11.41
N ALA A 25 -11.97 -0.12 12.48
CA ALA A 25 -11.19 -1.28 12.92
C ALA A 25 -12.02 -2.18 13.85
N ILE A 26 -11.72 -3.48 13.86
CA ILE A 26 -12.31 -4.46 14.79
C ILE A 26 -11.35 -4.61 15.97
N LEU A 27 -11.87 -4.45 17.19
CA LEU A 27 -11.12 -4.65 18.43
C LEU A 27 -11.58 -5.95 19.10
N HIS A 28 -10.62 -6.81 19.41
CA HIS A 28 -10.83 -8.03 20.16
C HIS A 28 -10.61 -7.79 21.66
N PHE A 29 -11.19 -8.67 22.50
CA PHE A 29 -11.15 -8.53 23.96
C PHE A 29 -9.74 -8.71 24.55
N ASP A 30 -8.83 -9.33 23.80
CA ASP A 30 -7.42 -9.53 24.12
C ASP A 30 -6.53 -8.32 23.75
N GLY A 31 -7.13 -7.26 23.20
CA GLY A 31 -6.43 -6.06 22.75
C GLY A 31 -5.94 -6.13 21.30
N MET A 32 -6.22 -7.22 20.57
CA MET A 32 -5.85 -7.31 19.15
C MET A 32 -6.72 -6.38 18.30
N VAL A 33 -6.08 -5.55 17.47
CA VAL A 33 -6.76 -4.64 16.53
C VAL A 33 -6.62 -5.17 15.11
N HIS A 34 -7.73 -5.45 14.46
CA HIS A 34 -7.76 -5.83 13.05
C HIS A 34 -8.28 -4.68 12.20
N TRP A 35 -7.43 -4.16 11.32
CA TRP A 35 -7.78 -3.07 10.41
C TRP A 35 -7.37 -3.40 8.98
N LYS A 36 -8.36 -3.47 8.08
CA LYS A 36 -8.17 -3.78 6.66
C LYS A 36 -9.02 -2.84 5.80
N PRO A 37 -8.57 -1.60 5.57
CA PRO A 37 -9.30 -0.68 4.72
C PRO A 37 -9.19 -1.09 3.24
N PRO A 38 -10.23 -0.86 2.42
CA PRO A 38 -10.11 -0.98 0.97
C PRO A 38 -9.20 0.14 0.45
N ALA A 39 -8.23 -0.20 -0.39
CA ALA A 39 -7.30 0.73 -0.98
C ALA A 39 -7.01 0.36 -2.45
N ILE A 40 -6.89 1.37 -3.30
CA ILE A 40 -6.46 1.22 -4.69
C ILE A 40 -5.02 1.72 -4.77
N TYR A 41 -4.08 0.80 -5.05
CA TYR A 41 -2.67 1.12 -5.20
C TYR A 41 -2.29 1.20 -6.67
N LYS A 42 -1.69 2.31 -7.09
CA LYS A 42 -1.22 2.53 -8.48
C LYS A 42 0.30 2.72 -8.48
N SER A 43 1.03 1.67 -8.80
CA SER A 43 2.49 1.70 -8.95
C SER A 43 2.92 2.09 -10.36
N SER A 44 4.04 2.78 -10.49
CA SER A 44 4.74 2.87 -11.77
C SER A 44 5.61 1.63 -11.97
N CYS A 45 5.63 1.11 -13.20
CA CYS A 45 6.40 -0.07 -13.60
C CYS A 45 6.97 0.16 -15.00
N LEU A 46 8.17 -0.37 -15.26
CA LEU A 46 8.79 -0.35 -16.58
C LEU A 46 8.25 -1.54 -17.39
N MET A 47 7.82 -1.27 -18.62
CA MET A 47 7.28 -2.29 -19.52
C MET A 47 8.30 -2.63 -20.60
N ASP A 48 8.55 -3.92 -20.80
CA ASP A 48 9.41 -4.42 -21.87
C ASP A 48 8.57 -4.91 -23.06
N VAL A 49 8.63 -4.19 -24.18
CA VAL A 49 7.80 -4.45 -25.36
C VAL A 49 8.53 -5.25 -26.45
N GLU A 50 9.63 -5.93 -26.11
CA GLU A 50 10.45 -6.69 -27.07
C GLU A 50 9.65 -7.79 -27.82
N TYR A 51 8.73 -8.47 -27.13
CA TYR A 51 8.00 -9.65 -27.66
C TYR A 51 6.49 -9.43 -27.84
N PHE A 52 6.04 -8.18 -27.94
CA PHE A 52 4.61 -7.86 -28.07
C PHE A 52 3.95 -8.64 -29.24
N PRO A 53 2.76 -9.26 -29.06
CA PRO A 53 1.86 -9.20 -27.90
C PRO A 53 2.02 -10.33 -26.86
N PHE A 54 3.13 -11.08 -26.92
CA PHE A 54 3.43 -12.22 -26.05
C PHE A 54 4.53 -11.90 -25.02
N ASP A 55 4.72 -10.61 -24.72
CA ASP A 55 5.65 -10.12 -23.72
C ASP A 55 5.23 -10.51 -22.30
N GLU A 56 6.24 -10.75 -21.45
CA GLU A 56 6.06 -11.00 -20.03
C GLU A 56 6.49 -9.75 -19.25
N GLN A 57 5.64 -9.30 -18.32
CA GLN A 57 5.91 -8.10 -17.52
C GLN A 57 6.07 -8.46 -16.04
N THR A 58 7.19 -8.05 -15.45
CA THR A 58 7.45 -8.21 -14.01
C THR A 58 7.38 -6.86 -13.30
N CYS A 59 6.32 -6.64 -12.52
CA CYS A 59 6.12 -5.41 -11.76
C CYS A 59 6.23 -5.61 -10.25
N PHE A 60 6.98 -4.75 -9.58
CA PHE A 60 7.19 -4.80 -8.14
C PHE A 60 6.44 -3.68 -7.43
N MET A 61 5.71 -4.03 -6.37
CA MET A 61 5.10 -3.08 -5.45
C MET A 61 5.90 -3.03 -4.14
N LYS A 62 6.38 -1.85 -3.77
CA LYS A 62 7.13 -1.63 -2.52
C LYS A 62 6.26 -0.91 -1.53
N PHE A 63 6.01 -1.51 -0.36
CA PHE A 63 5.25 -0.89 0.72
C PHE A 63 6.18 -0.46 1.84
N GLY A 64 5.94 0.71 2.43
CA GLY A 64 6.69 1.21 3.58
C GLY A 64 5.81 2.06 4.50
N SER A 65 6.20 2.17 5.77
CA SER A 65 5.56 3.09 6.70
C SER A 65 6.09 4.50 6.47
N TRP A 66 5.20 5.49 6.46
CA TRP A 66 5.62 6.90 6.41
C TRP A 66 5.93 7.48 7.79
N THR A 67 5.31 6.96 8.86
CA THR A 67 5.37 7.57 10.20
C THR A 67 6.30 6.85 11.17
N TYR A 68 6.81 5.69 10.78
CA TYR A 68 7.64 4.84 11.63
C TYR A 68 8.89 4.42 10.86
N ASP A 69 10.05 4.64 11.46
CA ASP A 69 11.32 4.14 10.95
C ASP A 69 11.57 2.72 11.50
N GLY A 70 12.60 2.02 10.99
CA GLY A 70 12.91 0.66 11.43
C GLY A 70 13.33 0.51 12.90
N TYR A 71 13.39 1.61 13.65
CA TYR A 71 13.83 1.68 15.05
C TYR A 71 12.70 2.03 16.02
N THR A 72 11.58 2.55 15.54
CA THR A 72 10.46 2.99 16.37
C THR A 72 9.14 2.53 15.77
N VAL A 73 8.39 1.72 16.53
CA VAL A 73 7.04 1.22 16.20
C VAL A 73 5.93 2.02 16.89
#